data_AF-A0A154P7W1-F1
#
_entry.id   AF-A0A154P7W1-F1
#
_cell.length_a   1.000
_cell.length_b   1.000
_cell.length_c   1.000
_cell.angle_alpha   90.00
_cell.angle_beta   90.00
_cell.angle_gamma   90.00
#
_symmetry.space_group_name_H-M   'P 1'
#
loop_
_entity.id
_entity.type
_entity.pdbx_description
1 polymer ?
#
loop_
_entity_poly.entity_id
_entity_poly.type
_entity_poly.pdbx_seq_one_letter_code
_entity_poly.pdbx_strand_id
1 'polypeptide(L)'
;MSLLSVGLLFGLLSSVNGVREYEKKDLIALREEVRSMFDHAYSSYLTYAYPYDELRSLSCDGFDTWGSFSLTLIDALDTLAVMGNFSEFRRVAEIISTRANFEANINVSVFETNIRVVGGLLSAHLLSRKAGVNLEPGWPCNGPLLRLAEDMAKRLIAAWHRYIST
;
A
#
# COMPACT_ATOMS: atom_id res chain seq x y z
N MET A 1 70.78 10.14 -9.75
CA MET A 1 69.41 10.11 -9.18
C MET A 1 68.45 10.61 -10.23
N SER A 2 67.27 9.97 -10.39
CA SER A 2 66.11 10.42 -11.19
C SER A 2 65.71 9.58 -12.42
N LEU A 3 65.73 8.25 -12.33
CA LEU A 3 64.92 7.39 -13.22
C LEU A 3 63.88 6.56 -12.45
N LEU A 4 63.86 6.61 -11.12
CA LEU A 4 62.87 5.89 -10.29
C LEU A 4 61.55 6.65 -10.07
N SER A 5 61.48 7.94 -10.43
CA SER A 5 60.38 8.82 -10.06
C SER A 5 59.25 8.91 -11.10
N VAL A 6 59.42 8.36 -12.30
CA VAL A 6 58.40 8.45 -13.37
C VAL A 6 57.51 7.21 -13.43
N GLY A 7 57.99 6.05 -12.97
CA GLY A 7 57.22 4.80 -12.97
C GLY A 7 56.12 4.70 -11.91
N LEU A 8 56.15 5.56 -10.88
CA LEU A 8 55.24 5.46 -9.74
C LEU A 8 53.94 6.25 -9.89
N LEU A 9 53.82 7.14 -10.89
CA LEU A 9 52.61 7.96 -11.07
C LEU A 9 51.57 7.38 -12.04
N PHE A 10 51.89 6.32 -12.79
CA PHE A 10 50.98 5.74 -13.78
C PHE A 10 50.09 4.59 -13.25
N GLY A 11 50.24 4.20 -11.98
CA GLY A 11 49.58 3.03 -11.40
C GLY A 11 48.27 3.29 -10.64
N LEU A 12 47.74 4.52 -10.60
CA LEU A 12 46.63 4.90 -9.70
C LEU A 12 45.45 5.59 -10.40
N LEU A 13 45.15 5.21 -11.64
CA LEU A 13 43.85 5.49 -12.27
C LEU A 13 43.05 4.19 -12.38
N SER A 14 42.78 3.57 -11.24
CA SER A 14 41.64 2.67 -11.13
C SER A 14 40.38 3.51 -11.28
N SER A 15 39.78 3.47 -12.47
CA SER A 15 38.46 4.02 -12.74
C SER A 15 37.48 3.45 -11.70
N VAL A 16 37.12 4.25 -10.69
CA VAL A 16 35.99 3.94 -9.83
C VAL A 16 34.76 4.16 -10.69
N ASN A 17 34.32 3.11 -11.38
CA ASN A 17 33.03 3.10 -12.06
C ASN A 17 31.94 3.09 -10.97
N GLY A 18 31.56 4.28 -10.51
CA GLY A 18 30.53 4.51 -9.48
C GLY A 18 29.09 4.37 -9.99
N VAL A 19 28.89 3.70 -11.13
CA VAL A 19 27.55 3.45 -11.69
C VAL A 19 27.32 1.94 -11.65
N ARG A 20 26.43 1.51 -10.74
CA ARG A 20 25.94 0.14 -10.72
C ARG A 20 24.95 -0.02 -11.88
N GLU A 21 25.41 -0.63 -12.96
CA GLU A 21 24.56 -0.97 -14.09
C GLU A 21 23.77 -2.25 -13.78
N TYR A 22 22.46 -2.22 -14.03
CA TYR A 22 21.57 -3.36 -13.78
C TYR A 22 21.15 -3.97 -15.11
N GLU A 23 21.41 -5.26 -15.29
CA GLU A 23 20.86 -6.00 -16.42
C GLU A 23 19.39 -6.33 -16.17
N LYS A 24 18.66 -6.66 -17.25
CA LYS A 24 17.26 -7.10 -17.15
C LYS A 24 17.07 -8.27 -16.17
N LYS A 25 18.03 -9.19 -16.11
CA LYS A 25 17.99 -10.34 -15.17
C LYS A 25 18.04 -9.87 -13.70
N ASP A 26 18.82 -8.83 -13.41
CA ASP A 26 18.98 -8.29 -12.06
C ASP A 26 17.69 -7.59 -11.63
N LEU A 27 17.07 -6.82 -12.54
CA LEU A 27 15.78 -6.17 -12.29
C LEU A 27 14.66 -7.19 -12.04
N ILE A 28 14.67 -8.33 -12.75
CA ILE A 28 13.71 -9.42 -12.51
C ILE A 28 13.96 -10.05 -11.14
N ALA A 29 15.21 -10.33 -10.79
CA ALA A 29 15.54 -10.89 -9.48
C ALA A 29 15.09 -9.97 -8.33
N LEU A 30 15.38 -8.66 -8.43
CA LEU A 30 14.93 -7.67 -7.44
C LEU A 30 13.41 -7.56 -7.35
N ARG A 31 12.70 -7.65 -8.50
CA ARG A 31 11.23 -7.66 -8.51
C ARG A 31 10.67 -8.85 -7.74
N GLU A 32 11.24 -10.04 -7.95
CA GLU A 32 10.80 -11.25 -7.23
C GLU A 32 11.17 -11.21 -5.75
N GLU A 33 12.30 -10.60 -5.39
CA GLU A 33 12.67 -10.34 -4.00
C GLU A 33 11.65 -9.43 -3.31
N VAL A 34 11.27 -8.31 -3.93
CA VAL A 34 10.22 -7.41 -3.41
C VAL A 34 8.88 -8.14 -3.27
N ARG A 35 8.52 -9.00 -4.23
CA ARG A 35 7.32 -9.84 -4.14
C ARG A 35 7.38 -10.77 -2.94
N SER A 36 8.50 -11.46 -2.73
CA SER A 36 8.67 -12.35 -1.58
C SER A 36 8.59 -11.60 -0.25
N MET A 37 9.11 -10.38 -0.17
CA MET A 37 9.01 -9.54 1.03
C MET A 37 7.56 -9.12 1.32
N PHE A 38 6.82 -8.72 0.27
CA PHE A 38 5.41 -8.41 0.40
C PHE A 38 4.61 -9.62 0.87
N ASP A 39 4.80 -10.79 0.23
CA ASP A 39 4.09 -12.01 0.58
C ASP A 39 4.37 -12.45 2.03
N HIS A 40 5.61 -12.28 2.50
CA HIS A 40 5.97 -12.52 3.89
C HIS A 40 5.22 -11.60 4.87
N ALA A 41 5.23 -10.28 4.62
CA ALA A 41 4.55 -9.33 5.49
C ALA A 41 3.02 -9.51 5.46
N TYR A 42 2.46 -9.69 4.26
CA TYR A 42 1.04 -9.85 4.02
C TYR A 42 0.49 -11.13 4.67
N SER A 43 1.15 -12.27 4.46
CA SER A 43 0.75 -13.54 5.09
C SER A 43 0.87 -13.51 6.62
N SER A 44 1.89 -12.84 7.15
CA SER A 44 2.05 -12.63 8.59
C SER A 44 0.91 -11.79 9.16
N TYR A 45 0.52 -10.71 8.47
CA TYR A 45 -0.64 -9.91 8.86
C TYR A 45 -1.92 -10.74 8.88
N LEU A 46 -2.18 -11.51 7.82
CA LEU A 46 -3.36 -12.38 7.75
C LEU A 46 -3.39 -13.43 8.87
N THR A 47 -2.21 -13.92 9.30
CA THR A 47 -2.09 -14.98 10.31
C THR A 47 -2.24 -14.44 11.74
N TYR A 48 -1.60 -13.30 12.04
CA TYR A 48 -1.39 -12.84 13.42
C TYR A 48 -2.19 -11.59 13.78
N ALA A 49 -2.64 -10.81 12.80
CA ALA A 49 -3.24 -9.50 13.04
C ALA A 49 -4.61 -9.31 12.39
N TYR A 50 -5.01 -10.05 11.37
CA TYR A 50 -6.37 -9.94 10.85
C TYR A 50 -7.40 -10.34 11.94
N PRO A 51 -8.46 -9.56 12.20
CA PRO A 51 -8.98 -8.41 11.44
C PRO A 51 -8.57 -7.02 11.95
N TYR A 52 -7.62 -6.91 12.88
CA TYR A 52 -7.06 -5.65 13.37
C TYR A 52 -6.43 -4.81 12.25
N ASP A 53 -6.18 -3.54 12.52
CA ASP A 53 -5.65 -2.61 11.52
C ASP A 53 -4.22 -2.94 11.10
N GLU A 54 -3.35 -3.27 12.06
CA GLU A 54 -1.92 -3.43 11.83
C GLU A 54 -1.34 -4.62 12.61
N LEU A 55 -0.22 -5.15 12.11
CA LEU A 55 0.56 -6.21 12.76
C LEU A 55 1.71 -5.60 13.57
N ARG A 56 1.84 -6.01 14.83
CA ARG A 56 3.07 -5.82 15.61
C ARG A 56 3.97 -7.03 15.41
N SER A 57 4.93 -6.90 14.50
CA SER A 57 5.74 -8.02 14.01
C SER A 57 6.61 -8.70 15.07
N LEU A 58 7.03 -7.98 16.12
CA LEU A 58 7.86 -8.54 17.18
C LEU A 58 7.07 -9.38 18.19
N SER A 59 5.83 -8.99 18.49
CA SER A 59 4.94 -9.68 19.41
C SER A 59 4.00 -10.67 18.73
N CYS A 60 3.96 -10.68 17.39
CA CYS A 60 3.07 -11.52 16.59
C CYS A 60 1.60 -11.36 16.98
N ASP A 61 1.15 -10.13 17.17
CA ASP A 61 -0.24 -9.81 17.49
C ASP A 61 -0.75 -8.57 16.74
N GLY A 62 -2.07 -8.45 16.64
CA GLY A 62 -2.73 -7.30 16.05
C GLY A 62 -2.82 -6.10 16.98
N PHE A 63 -3.04 -4.93 16.39
CA PHE A 63 -3.37 -3.69 17.09
C PHE A 63 -4.31 -2.82 16.25
N ASP A 64 -5.27 -2.19 16.91
CA ASP A 64 -6.20 -1.24 16.29
C ASP A 64 -5.72 0.19 16.47
N THR A 65 -5.44 0.83 15.36
CA THR A 65 -5.05 2.24 15.32
C THR A 65 -6.18 3.12 14.77
N TRP A 66 -7.11 2.52 14.00
CA TRP A 66 -8.21 3.19 13.29
C TRP A 66 -9.57 2.50 13.48
N GLY A 67 -9.75 1.67 14.50
CA GLY A 67 -11.06 1.11 14.83
C GLY A 67 -11.41 -0.14 14.03
N SER A 68 -10.39 -0.98 13.78
CA SER A 68 -10.54 -2.30 13.16
C SER A 68 -11.14 -2.23 11.76
N PHE A 69 -10.68 -1.30 10.93
CA PHE A 69 -11.01 -1.26 9.50
C PHE A 69 -10.22 -2.26 8.67
N SER A 70 -9.35 -3.05 9.31
CA SER A 70 -8.37 -3.90 8.63
C SER A 70 -7.55 -3.04 7.67
N LEU A 71 -7.05 -1.90 8.19
CA LEU A 71 -6.38 -0.86 7.42
C LEU A 71 -5.28 -1.40 6.50
N THR A 72 -4.49 -2.36 6.98
CA THR A 72 -3.47 -3.05 6.18
C THR A 72 -4.05 -3.70 4.92
N LEU A 73 -5.26 -4.27 4.96
CA LEU A 73 -5.91 -4.83 3.77
C LEU A 73 -6.33 -3.74 2.78
N ILE A 74 -6.82 -2.60 3.27
CA ILE A 74 -7.21 -1.47 2.41
C ILE A 74 -5.98 -0.96 1.67
N ASP A 75 -4.88 -0.72 2.39
CA ASP A 75 -3.61 -0.25 1.80
C ASP A 75 -2.97 -1.30 0.86
N ALA A 76 -3.18 -2.60 1.12
CA ALA A 76 -2.58 -3.66 0.30
C ALA A 76 -3.30 -3.88 -1.04
N LEU A 77 -4.55 -3.43 -1.21
CA LEU A 77 -5.36 -3.72 -2.40
C LEU A 77 -4.68 -3.25 -3.69
N ASP A 78 -4.25 -1.99 -3.77
CA ASP A 78 -3.63 -1.49 -5.01
C ASP A 78 -2.29 -2.17 -5.31
N THR A 79 -1.51 -2.50 -4.27
CA THR A 79 -0.25 -3.23 -4.37
C THR A 79 -0.48 -4.64 -4.91
N LEU A 80 -1.50 -5.36 -4.43
CA LEU A 80 -1.89 -6.67 -4.98
C LEU A 80 -2.21 -6.56 -6.48
N ALA A 81 -2.92 -5.52 -6.91
CA ALA A 81 -3.22 -5.29 -8.32
C ALA A 81 -1.96 -4.93 -9.14
N VAL A 82 -1.05 -4.11 -8.60
CA VAL A 82 0.22 -3.75 -9.25
C VAL A 82 1.12 -4.98 -9.43
N MET A 83 1.15 -5.87 -8.43
CA MET A 83 1.93 -7.11 -8.48
C MET A 83 1.33 -8.20 -9.38
N GLY A 84 0.07 -8.02 -9.80
CA GLY A 84 -0.69 -8.94 -10.64
C GLY A 84 -1.42 -10.04 -9.88
N ASN A 85 -1.50 -9.96 -8.55
CA ASN A 85 -2.23 -10.93 -7.72
C ASN A 85 -3.74 -10.60 -7.68
N PHE A 86 -4.39 -10.71 -8.84
CA PHE A 86 -5.81 -10.35 -8.98
C PHE A 86 -6.76 -11.31 -8.26
N SER A 87 -6.34 -12.56 -8.02
CA SER A 87 -7.14 -13.49 -7.22
C SER A 87 -7.32 -12.97 -5.80
N GLU A 88 -6.21 -12.59 -5.17
CA GLU A 88 -6.23 -12.09 -3.81
C GLU A 88 -6.84 -10.69 -3.73
N PHE A 89 -6.57 -9.82 -4.71
CA PHE A 89 -7.26 -8.54 -4.85
C PHE A 89 -8.79 -8.70 -4.76
N ARG A 90 -9.36 -9.63 -5.54
CA ARG A 90 -10.82 -9.85 -5.56
C ARG A 90 -11.34 -10.34 -4.22
N ARG A 91 -10.63 -11.28 -3.58
CA ARG A 91 -10.97 -11.80 -2.25
C ARG A 91 -11.02 -10.68 -1.22
N VAL A 92 -10.00 -9.83 -1.18
CA VAL A 92 -9.93 -8.71 -0.23
C VAL A 92 -10.97 -7.64 -0.56
N ALA A 93 -11.16 -7.31 -1.84
CA ALA A 93 -12.17 -6.34 -2.26
C ALA A 93 -13.58 -6.78 -1.84
N GLU A 94 -13.89 -8.08 -1.93
CA GLU A 94 -15.15 -8.66 -1.45
C GLU A 94 -15.29 -8.56 0.08
N ILE A 95 -14.25 -8.91 0.84
CA ILE A 95 -14.22 -8.78 2.30
C ILE A 95 -14.47 -7.34 2.74
N ILE A 96 -13.79 -6.37 2.11
CA ILE A 96 -13.94 -4.95 2.46
C ILE A 96 -15.33 -4.44 2.04
N SER A 97 -15.81 -4.83 0.85
CA SER A 97 -17.12 -4.40 0.32
C SER A 97 -18.32 -4.90 1.13
N THR A 98 -18.19 -6.05 1.80
CA THR A 98 -19.26 -6.66 2.59
C THR A 98 -19.30 -6.17 4.04
N ARG A 99 -18.35 -5.32 4.44
CA ARG A 99 -18.29 -4.82 5.81
C ARG A 99 -19.43 -3.83 6.06
N ALA A 100 -20.35 -4.21 6.95
CA ALA A 100 -21.64 -3.55 7.12
C ALA A 100 -21.60 -2.27 7.96
N ASN A 101 -20.54 -2.01 8.74
CA ASN A 101 -20.51 -0.87 9.64
C ASN A 101 -19.09 -0.36 9.91
N PHE A 102 -18.83 0.90 9.59
CA PHE A 102 -17.59 1.63 9.90
C PHE A 102 -17.76 2.59 11.09
N GLU A 103 -18.85 2.43 11.85
CA GLU A 103 -19.13 3.23 13.04
C GLU A 103 -18.24 2.81 14.20
N ALA A 104 -17.21 3.60 14.47
CA ALA A 104 -16.36 3.47 15.65
C ALA A 104 -16.22 4.84 16.34
N ASN A 105 -16.47 4.89 17.64
CA ASN A 105 -16.27 6.10 18.43
C ASN A 105 -14.82 6.20 18.90
N ILE A 106 -13.94 6.65 18.00
CA ILE A 106 -12.50 6.77 18.21
C ILE A 106 -11.97 8.12 17.72
N ASN A 107 -10.80 8.51 18.21
CA ASN A 107 -10.08 9.65 17.65
C ASN A 107 -9.46 9.25 16.31
N VAL A 108 -9.83 9.95 15.24
CA VAL A 108 -9.32 9.72 13.89
C VAL A 108 -8.46 10.88 13.42
N SER A 109 -7.33 10.57 12.78
CA SER A 109 -6.56 11.56 12.03
C SER A 109 -7.19 11.78 10.67
N VAL A 110 -7.67 13.00 10.43
CA VAL A 110 -8.25 13.40 9.13
C VAL A 110 -7.27 13.19 7.98
N PHE A 111 -5.99 13.50 8.19
CA PHE A 111 -4.95 13.33 7.19
C PHE A 111 -4.72 11.85 6.85
N GLU A 112 -4.51 11.01 7.87
CA GLU A 112 -4.21 9.58 7.67
C GLU A 112 -5.40 8.84 7.07
N THR A 113 -6.62 9.11 7.56
CA THR A 113 -7.84 8.49 7.02
C THR A 113 -8.06 8.89 5.56
N ASN A 114 -7.73 10.14 5.18
CA ASN A 114 -7.85 10.57 3.79
C ASN A 114 -6.86 9.85 2.87
N ILE A 115 -5.59 9.77 3.22
CA ILE A 115 -4.58 9.18 2.32
C ILE A 115 -4.62 7.65 2.29
N ARG A 116 -4.89 6.98 3.42
CA ARG A 116 -4.89 5.52 3.53
C ARG A 116 -6.24 4.93 3.16
N VAL A 117 -7.30 5.33 3.86
CA VAL A 117 -8.64 4.74 3.69
C VAL A 117 -9.31 5.24 2.42
N VAL A 118 -9.54 6.56 2.32
CA VAL A 118 -10.25 7.13 1.15
C VAL A 118 -9.42 6.91 -0.11
N GLY A 119 -8.12 7.20 -0.06
CA GLY A 119 -7.18 6.95 -1.16
C GLY A 119 -7.12 5.48 -1.59
N GLY A 120 -6.93 4.56 -0.65
CA GLY A 120 -6.85 3.12 -0.92
C GLY A 120 -8.13 2.55 -1.52
N LEU A 121 -9.30 2.92 -0.98
CA LEU A 121 -10.60 2.49 -1.51
C LEU A 121 -10.86 3.02 -2.92
N LEU A 122 -10.53 4.29 -3.20
CA LEU A 122 -10.67 4.86 -4.55
C LEU A 122 -9.70 4.21 -5.54
N SER A 123 -8.45 3.99 -5.14
CA SER A 123 -7.44 3.30 -5.96
C SER A 123 -7.90 1.89 -6.32
N ALA A 124 -8.34 1.11 -5.32
CA ALA A 124 -8.88 -0.22 -5.50
C ALA A 124 -10.15 -0.22 -6.39
N HIS A 125 -11.07 0.73 -6.22
CA HIS A 125 -12.26 0.86 -7.07
C HIS A 125 -11.91 1.05 -8.55
N LEU A 126 -10.92 1.89 -8.85
CA LEU A 126 -10.47 2.12 -10.22
C LEU A 126 -9.71 0.92 -10.80
N LEU A 127 -8.94 0.20 -9.97
CA LEU A 127 -8.21 -1.00 -10.35
C LEU A 127 -9.10 -2.24 -10.49
N SER A 128 -10.30 -2.23 -9.91
CA SER A 128 -11.26 -3.36 -9.91
C SER A 128 -11.56 -3.88 -11.31
N ARG A 129 -11.68 -2.98 -12.32
CA ARG A 129 -11.87 -3.38 -13.71
C ARG A 129 -10.70 -4.22 -14.24
N LYS A 130 -9.47 -3.80 -13.96
CA LYS A 130 -8.26 -4.49 -14.40
C LYS A 130 -8.08 -5.82 -13.65
N ALA A 131 -8.46 -5.86 -12.37
CA ALA A 131 -8.40 -7.05 -11.54
C ALA A 131 -9.53 -8.06 -11.81
N GLY A 132 -10.47 -7.74 -12.70
CA GLY A 132 -11.57 -8.65 -13.07
C GLY A 132 -12.57 -8.87 -11.95
N VAL A 133 -12.84 -7.84 -11.13
CA VAL A 133 -13.98 -7.80 -10.20
C VAL A 133 -15.28 -7.70 -11.00
N ASN A 134 -16.35 -8.31 -10.51
CA ASN A 134 -17.69 -8.12 -11.07
C ASN A 134 -18.17 -6.69 -10.75
N LEU A 135 -18.20 -5.83 -11.77
CA LEU A 135 -18.56 -4.43 -11.61
C LEU A 135 -20.08 -4.25 -11.66
N GLU A 136 -20.62 -3.43 -10.76
CA GLU A 136 -22.02 -3.03 -10.81
C GLU A 136 -22.28 -2.11 -12.03
N PRO A 137 -23.53 -2.09 -12.56
CA PRO A 137 -23.93 -1.10 -13.55
C PRO A 137 -23.62 0.33 -13.08
N GLY A 138 -23.12 1.17 -13.98
CA GLY A 138 -22.74 2.55 -13.69
C GLY A 138 -21.29 2.76 -13.23
N TRP A 139 -20.46 1.72 -13.17
CA TRP A 139 -19.01 1.89 -12.98
C TRP A 139 -18.41 2.79 -14.09
N PRO A 140 -17.50 3.75 -13.78
CA PRO A 140 -16.82 3.94 -12.51
C PRO A 140 -17.54 4.85 -11.50
N CYS A 141 -18.71 5.41 -11.84
CA CYS A 141 -19.45 6.31 -10.96
C CYS A 141 -20.34 5.58 -9.93
N ASN A 142 -20.34 4.25 -9.93
CA ASN A 142 -21.02 3.40 -8.97
C ASN A 142 -20.15 2.18 -8.63
N GLY A 143 -20.26 1.67 -7.41
CA GLY A 143 -19.62 0.46 -6.94
C GLY A 143 -19.44 0.44 -5.41
N PRO A 144 -19.26 -0.74 -4.80
CA PRO A 144 -19.23 -0.88 -3.35
C PRO A 144 -18.02 -0.15 -2.72
N LEU A 145 -16.82 -0.31 -3.27
CA LEU A 145 -15.63 0.38 -2.78
C LEU A 145 -15.73 1.91 -2.88
N LEU A 146 -16.33 2.42 -3.96
CA LEU A 146 -16.59 3.85 -4.11
C LEU A 146 -17.56 4.37 -3.04
N ARG A 147 -18.66 3.64 -2.77
CA ARG A 147 -19.63 4.02 -1.73
C ARG A 147 -18.97 4.05 -0.34
N LEU A 148 -18.07 3.11 -0.05
CA LEU A 148 -17.29 3.13 1.18
C LEU A 148 -16.34 4.33 1.25
N ALA A 149 -15.64 4.65 0.16
CA ALA A 149 -14.77 5.82 0.10
C ALA A 149 -15.56 7.12 0.31
N GLU A 150 -16.74 7.22 -0.30
CA GLU A 150 -17.65 8.37 -0.17
C GLU A 150 -18.18 8.51 1.26
N ASP A 151 -18.59 7.41 1.90
CA ASP A 151 -19.05 7.42 3.30
C ASP A 151 -17.95 7.92 4.24
N MET A 152 -16.73 7.39 4.10
CA MET A 152 -15.58 7.84 4.87
C MET A 152 -15.26 9.32 4.63
N ALA A 153 -15.24 9.75 3.36
CA ALA A 153 -14.98 11.15 3.03
C ALA A 153 -16.03 12.09 3.64
N LYS A 154 -17.33 11.72 3.59
CA LYS A 154 -18.42 12.50 4.18
C LYS A 154 -18.26 12.70 5.68
N ARG A 155 -17.82 11.67 6.41
CA ARG A 155 -17.56 11.75 7.86
C ARG A 155 -16.44 12.74 8.18
N LEU A 156 -15.42 12.83 7.33
CA LEU A 156 -14.31 13.76 7.52
C LEU A 156 -14.73 15.23 7.31
N ILE A 157 -15.78 15.53 6.55
CA ILE A 157 -16.23 16.91 6.25
C ILE A 157 -16.50 17.71 7.54
N ALA A 158 -16.98 17.06 8.61
CA ALA A 158 -17.23 17.71 9.89
C ALA A 158 -16.01 18.47 10.45
N ALA A 159 -14.78 18.06 10.10
CA ALA A 159 -13.56 18.75 10.52
C ALA A 159 -13.40 20.15 9.90
N TRP A 160 -14.09 20.46 8.79
CA TRP A 160 -14.04 21.76 8.09
C TRP A 160 -15.22 22.68 8.38
N HIS A 161 -16.28 22.20 9.05
CA HIS A 161 -17.47 23.00 9.36
C HIS A 161 -17.29 24.05 10.47
N ARG A 162 -16.05 24.36 10.88
CA ARG A 162 -15.78 25.36 11.93
C ARG A 162 -15.84 26.83 11.47
N TYR A 163 -16.20 27.12 10.22
CA TYR A 163 -16.17 28.48 9.66
C TYR A 163 -17.54 29.06 9.25
N ILE A 164 -18.67 28.45 9.62
CA ILE A 164 -20.03 28.96 9.29
C ILE A 164 -20.82 29.34 10.56
N SER A 165 -20.12 29.83 11.60
CA SER A 165 -20.77 30.41 12.78
C SER A 165 -19.90 31.46 13.47
N THR A 166 -19.68 32.57 12.77
CA THR A 166 -19.31 33.91 13.30
C THR A 166 -19.89 34.92 12.33
#